data_AF-A0A9J7FHA7-F1
#
_entry.id   AF-A0A9J7FHA7-F1
#
_cell.length_a   1.000
_cell.length_b   1.000
_cell.length_c   1.000
_cell.angle_alpha   90.00
_cell.angle_beta   90.00
_cell.angle_gamma   90.00
#
_symmetry.space_group_name_H-M   'P 1'
#
loop_
_entity.id
_entity.type
_entity.pdbx_description
1 polymer ?
#
loop_
_entity_poly.entity_id
_entity_poly.type
_entity_poly.pdbx_seq_one_letter_code
_entity_poly.pdbx_strand_id
1 'polypeptide(L)'
;MIRNPDYKNFVCCSVCNKIIPPAPFGETFKRIYEYKPFKTRFYTHKDILDIGASILNQEEHFQEATLRETIANAEANVWKQANKLQQQAVDKALADANDRHEFEVQVLEEQHQRDLKAVEKKTKMEMFQNMEEELKRENSAAEQRMVHRIQRIMMECHREKMEAVKKAREEERELAQKAVEEETRKVMEELVSSGLTALRDHKTNLGELIKAKEKEMNAYYGLAQRQKQEEVQEVLQEAEKAHQANLDNVKFKLVNTQGELVSVAKQLGIMTNWKDFLEEELQETREAFQKYINYTFPRLSPGHADFILPERKKTPSKLLSDSETSA
;
A
#
# COMPACT_ATOMS: atom_id res chain seq x y z
N MET A 1 -37.78 56.03 -151.49
CA MET A 1 -38.09 57.11 -152.47
C MET A 1 -36.92 57.24 -153.43
N ILE A 2 -37.14 56.94 -154.72
CA ILE A 2 -36.12 56.94 -155.77
C ILE A 2 -35.61 58.39 -155.96
N ARG A 3 -34.31 58.61 -155.77
CA ARG A 3 -33.64 59.88 -156.04
C ARG A 3 -33.00 59.79 -157.44
N ASN A 4 -33.49 60.59 -158.39
CA ASN A 4 -32.92 60.72 -159.73
C ASN A 4 -32.02 61.98 -159.79
N PRO A 5 -30.77 61.92 -160.28
CA PRO A 5 -29.84 63.06 -160.22
C PRO A 5 -29.96 64.08 -161.37
N ASP A 6 -30.67 63.77 -162.47
CA ASP A 6 -30.75 64.66 -163.64
C ASP A 6 -32.18 65.20 -163.89
N TYR A 7 -32.43 66.40 -163.36
CA TYR A 7 -33.69 67.15 -163.44
C TYR A 7 -33.94 67.81 -164.82
N LYS A 8 -33.85 67.05 -165.93
CA LYS A 8 -34.07 67.63 -167.27
C LYS A 8 -35.34 67.20 -168.00
N ASN A 9 -36.06 66.15 -167.59
CA ASN A 9 -37.39 65.81 -168.12
C ASN A 9 -38.20 65.00 -167.10
N PHE A 10 -39.43 65.43 -166.79
CA PHE A 10 -40.36 64.70 -165.91
C PHE A 10 -41.55 64.14 -166.70
N VAL A 11 -41.82 62.84 -166.52
CA VAL A 11 -42.97 62.12 -167.09
C VAL A 11 -44.05 62.02 -166.01
N CYS A 12 -45.28 62.45 -166.34
CA CYS A 12 -46.30 62.80 -165.33
C CYS A 12 -47.23 61.65 -164.88
N CYS A 13 -47.48 60.60 -165.66
CA CYS A 13 -48.13 59.33 -165.23
C CYS A 13 -48.33 58.41 -166.45
N SER A 14 -48.39 57.09 -166.23
CA SER A 14 -48.33 56.00 -167.23
C SER A 14 -49.53 55.83 -168.20
N VAL A 15 -50.43 56.82 -168.33
CA VAL A 15 -51.68 56.66 -169.11
C VAL A 15 -51.89 57.75 -170.17
N CYS A 16 -51.14 58.85 -170.12
CA CYS A 16 -51.26 59.95 -171.08
C CYS A 16 -49.86 60.49 -171.43
N ASN A 17 -49.34 60.07 -172.59
CA ASN A 17 -48.00 60.36 -173.13
C ASN A 17 -47.84 61.83 -173.61
N LYS A 18 -48.34 62.80 -172.82
CA LYS A 18 -48.19 64.24 -173.06
C LYS A 18 -46.93 64.73 -172.35
N ILE A 19 -45.98 65.22 -173.15
CA ILE A 19 -44.79 65.91 -172.66
C ILE A 19 -45.23 67.26 -172.07
N ILE A 20 -45.10 67.40 -170.75
CA ILE A 20 -45.35 68.67 -170.05
C ILE A 20 -44.08 69.52 -170.22
N PRO A 21 -44.16 70.75 -170.78
CA PRO A 21 -42.99 71.60 -170.92
C PRO A 21 -42.38 71.91 -169.53
N PRO A 22 -41.05 72.01 -169.41
CA PRO A 22 -40.38 72.25 -168.13
C PRO A 22 -40.84 73.57 -167.51
N ALA A 23 -40.89 73.60 -166.18
CA ALA A 23 -41.30 74.77 -165.40
C ALA A 23 -40.48 76.01 -165.84
N PRO A 24 -41.12 77.18 -166.04
CA PRO A 24 -40.42 78.37 -166.49
C PRO A 24 -39.41 78.81 -165.42
N PHE A 25 -38.12 78.80 -165.73
CA PHE A 25 -37.05 79.31 -164.88
C PHE A 25 -36.55 80.66 -165.43
N GLY A 26 -36.31 81.64 -164.55
CA GLY A 26 -35.87 82.99 -164.90
C GLY A 26 -36.79 84.09 -164.37
N GLU A 27 -36.70 85.30 -164.94
CA GLU A 27 -37.51 86.47 -164.53
C GLU A 27 -39.03 86.21 -164.58
N THR A 28 -39.47 85.27 -165.42
CA THR A 28 -40.87 84.82 -165.50
C THR A 28 -41.32 84.05 -164.25
N PHE A 29 -40.43 83.31 -163.56
CA PHE A 29 -40.72 82.66 -162.27
C PHE A 29 -40.78 83.69 -161.14
N LYS A 30 -39.94 84.73 -161.18
CA LYS A 30 -39.97 85.85 -160.22
C LYS A 30 -41.27 86.65 -160.32
N ARG A 31 -41.82 86.86 -161.53
CA ARG A 31 -43.16 87.47 -161.73
C ARG A 31 -44.32 86.64 -161.19
N ILE A 32 -44.23 85.30 -161.20
CA ILE A 32 -45.25 84.41 -160.60
C ILE A 32 -45.12 84.42 -159.07
N TYR A 33 -43.90 84.53 -158.54
CA TYR A 33 -43.62 84.68 -157.09
C TYR A 33 -44.12 86.02 -156.53
N GLU A 34 -44.21 87.06 -157.36
CA GLU A 34 -44.76 88.38 -157.02
C GLU A 34 -46.29 88.49 -157.21
N TYR A 35 -46.95 87.45 -157.73
CA TYR A 35 -48.41 87.43 -157.91
C TYR A 35 -49.11 87.29 -156.55
N LYS A 36 -49.65 88.42 -156.05
CA LYS A 36 -50.28 88.59 -154.72
C LYS A 36 -51.08 87.37 -154.21
N PRO A 37 -52.00 86.75 -154.97
CA PRO A 37 -52.82 85.63 -154.48
C PRO A 37 -52.03 84.37 -154.07
N PHE A 38 -50.89 84.08 -154.71
CA PHE A 38 -50.06 82.93 -154.38
C PHE A 38 -49.22 83.16 -153.13
N LYS A 39 -48.72 84.39 -152.95
CA LYS A 39 -48.04 84.81 -151.72
C LYS A 39 -48.99 84.68 -150.52
N THR A 40 -50.20 85.22 -150.60
CA THR A 40 -51.19 85.09 -149.53
C THR A 40 -51.60 83.64 -149.28
N ARG A 41 -51.80 82.81 -150.31
CA ARG A 41 -52.15 81.38 -150.14
C ARG A 41 -51.04 80.54 -149.52
N PHE A 42 -49.78 80.75 -149.89
CA PHE A 42 -48.67 79.98 -149.34
C PHE A 42 -48.37 80.37 -147.89
N TYR A 43 -48.37 81.67 -147.58
CA TYR A 43 -48.20 82.13 -146.20
C TYR A 43 -49.39 81.74 -145.32
N THR A 44 -50.63 81.79 -145.81
CA THR A 44 -51.79 81.28 -145.04
C THR A 44 -51.73 79.77 -144.81
N HIS A 45 -51.24 78.97 -145.77
CA HIS A 45 -51.07 77.52 -145.54
C HIS A 45 -49.94 77.26 -144.53
N LYS A 46 -48.85 78.03 -144.58
CA LYS A 46 -47.78 77.98 -143.57
C LYS A 46 -48.30 78.38 -142.19
N ASP A 47 -49.08 79.45 -142.09
CA ASP A 47 -49.66 79.92 -140.82
C ASP A 47 -50.62 78.87 -140.24
N ILE A 48 -51.44 78.22 -141.07
CA ILE A 48 -52.32 77.11 -140.63
C ILE A 48 -51.50 75.90 -140.16
N LEU A 49 -50.44 75.54 -140.85
CA LEU A 49 -49.54 74.45 -140.45
C LEU A 49 -48.78 74.79 -139.16
N ASP A 50 -48.30 76.02 -139.00
CA ASP A 50 -47.61 76.51 -137.81
C ASP A 50 -48.58 76.57 -136.61
N ILE A 51 -49.85 76.96 -136.82
CA ILE A 51 -50.91 76.88 -135.80
C ILE A 51 -51.19 75.42 -135.43
N GLY A 52 -51.33 74.53 -136.42
CA GLY A 52 -51.54 73.10 -136.20
C GLY A 52 -50.39 72.45 -135.43
N ALA A 53 -49.13 72.79 -135.76
CA ALA A 53 -47.94 72.35 -135.06
C ALA A 53 -47.87 72.90 -133.63
N SER A 54 -48.29 74.15 -133.41
CA SER A 54 -48.37 74.75 -132.07
C SER A 54 -49.41 74.05 -131.19
N ILE A 55 -50.61 73.78 -131.74
CA ILE A 55 -51.67 73.04 -131.02
C ILE A 55 -51.22 71.61 -130.72
N LEU A 56 -50.61 70.92 -131.69
CA LEU A 56 -50.08 69.56 -131.49
C LEU A 56 -49.01 69.55 -130.40
N ASN A 57 -48.05 70.49 -130.43
CA ASN A 57 -46.99 70.58 -129.42
C ASN A 57 -47.54 70.95 -128.04
N GLN A 58 -48.58 71.79 -127.95
CA GLN A 58 -49.27 72.07 -126.68
C GLN A 58 -49.99 70.83 -126.14
N GLU A 59 -50.66 70.06 -126.99
CA GLU A 59 -51.33 68.82 -126.63
C GLU A 59 -50.31 67.74 -126.21
N GLU A 60 -49.20 67.60 -126.93
CA GLU A 60 -48.08 66.71 -126.58
C GLU A 60 -47.49 67.09 -125.22
N HIS A 61 -47.22 68.38 -124.96
CA HIS A 61 -46.76 68.83 -123.65
C HIS A 61 -47.78 68.58 -122.53
N PHE A 62 -49.08 68.74 -122.80
CA PHE A 62 -50.13 68.46 -121.83
C PHE A 62 -50.22 66.95 -121.53
N GLN A 63 -50.15 66.10 -122.55
CA GLN A 63 -50.15 64.65 -122.41
C GLN A 63 -48.88 64.14 -121.71
N GLU A 64 -47.71 64.69 -122.05
CA GLU A 64 -46.45 64.39 -121.36
C GLU A 64 -46.48 64.83 -119.89
N ALA A 65 -47.03 66.01 -119.58
CA ALA A 65 -47.18 66.46 -118.20
C ALA A 65 -48.11 65.54 -117.40
N THR A 66 -49.25 65.18 -117.99
CA THR A 66 -50.20 64.22 -117.40
C THR A 66 -49.57 62.84 -117.19
N LEU A 67 -48.78 62.36 -118.16
CA LEU A 67 -48.05 61.10 -118.06
C LEU A 67 -46.98 61.16 -116.95
N ARG A 68 -46.21 62.25 -116.87
CA ARG A 68 -45.22 62.46 -115.80
C ARG A 68 -45.88 62.51 -114.42
N GLU A 69 -47.03 63.17 -114.29
CA GLU A 69 -47.77 63.22 -113.04
C GLU A 69 -48.30 61.84 -112.63
N THR A 70 -48.85 61.07 -113.57
CA THR A 70 -49.31 59.69 -113.29
C THR A 70 -48.15 58.75 -112.93
N ILE A 71 -46.99 58.88 -113.58
CA ILE A 71 -45.77 58.14 -113.22
C ILE A 71 -45.31 58.54 -111.82
N ALA A 72 -45.20 59.83 -111.51
CA ALA A 72 -44.78 60.30 -110.19
C ALA A 72 -45.75 59.82 -109.08
N ASN A 73 -47.05 59.82 -109.36
CA ASN A 73 -48.06 59.30 -108.44
C ASN A 73 -47.92 57.77 -108.25
N ALA A 74 -47.64 57.02 -109.32
CA ALA A 74 -47.39 55.59 -109.25
C ALA A 74 -46.11 55.27 -108.46
N GLU A 75 -45.02 55.99 -108.73
CA GLU A 75 -43.75 55.87 -108.00
C GLU A 75 -43.93 56.18 -106.52
N ALA A 76 -44.61 57.28 -106.17
CA ALA A 76 -44.90 57.62 -104.78
C ALA A 76 -45.72 56.53 -104.06
N ASN A 77 -46.68 55.92 -104.75
CA ASN A 77 -47.46 54.80 -104.19
C ASN A 77 -46.59 53.54 -103.99
N VAL A 78 -45.71 53.22 -104.94
CA VAL A 78 -44.75 52.11 -104.80
C VAL A 78 -43.80 52.37 -103.63
N TRP A 79 -43.26 53.59 -103.49
CA TRP A 79 -42.40 53.96 -102.36
C TRP A 79 -43.12 53.86 -101.01
N LYS A 80 -44.39 54.29 -100.93
CA LYS A 80 -45.20 54.12 -99.71
C LYS A 80 -45.40 52.64 -99.36
N GLN A 81 -45.66 51.79 -100.35
CA GLN A 81 -45.80 50.35 -100.14
C GLN A 81 -44.48 49.70 -99.73
N ALA A 82 -43.37 50.06 -100.38
CA ALA A 82 -42.03 49.58 -100.04
C ALA A 82 -41.63 49.97 -98.61
N ASN A 83 -41.84 51.22 -98.21
CA ASN A 83 -41.59 51.69 -96.84
C ASN A 83 -42.44 50.93 -95.83
N LYS A 84 -43.72 50.65 -96.14
CA LYS A 84 -44.59 49.87 -95.25
C LYS A 84 -44.10 48.43 -95.10
N LEU A 85 -43.72 47.77 -96.19
CA LEU A 85 -43.19 46.41 -96.16
C LEU A 85 -41.84 46.35 -95.43
N GLN A 86 -40.97 47.34 -95.65
CA GLN A 86 -39.71 47.46 -94.94
C GLN A 86 -39.93 47.64 -93.44
N GLN A 87 -40.83 48.53 -93.04
CA GLN A 87 -41.17 48.73 -91.63
C GLN A 87 -41.70 47.43 -91.01
N GLN A 88 -42.61 46.74 -91.69
CA GLN A 88 -43.13 45.44 -91.22
C GLN A 88 -42.04 44.37 -91.11
N ALA A 89 -41.08 44.33 -92.04
CA ALA A 89 -39.97 43.39 -92.00
C ALA A 89 -39.00 43.71 -90.85
N VAL A 90 -38.73 44.99 -90.59
CA VAL A 90 -37.91 45.45 -89.47
C VAL A 90 -38.61 45.15 -88.15
N ASP A 91 -39.88 45.51 -88.00
CA ASP A 91 -40.66 45.25 -86.79
C ASP A 91 -40.73 43.74 -86.50
N LYS A 92 -40.91 42.92 -87.54
CA LYS A 92 -40.88 41.45 -87.39
C LYS A 92 -39.50 40.95 -86.99
N ALA A 93 -38.43 41.45 -87.60
CA ALA A 93 -37.07 41.04 -87.24
C ALA A 93 -36.70 41.46 -85.81
N LEU A 94 -37.16 42.62 -85.36
CA LEU A 94 -36.99 43.10 -83.98
C LEU A 94 -37.79 42.24 -83.00
N ALA A 95 -39.05 41.91 -83.32
CA ALA A 95 -39.86 41.01 -82.50
C ALA A 95 -39.21 39.63 -82.39
N ASP A 96 -38.84 39.00 -83.52
CA ASP A 96 -38.19 37.70 -83.54
C ASP A 96 -36.84 37.71 -82.78
N ALA A 97 -36.08 38.80 -82.85
CA ALA A 97 -34.81 38.95 -82.13
C ALA A 97 -35.03 39.13 -80.62
N ASN A 98 -36.03 39.92 -80.21
CA ASN A 98 -36.41 40.08 -78.81
C ASN A 98 -36.91 38.76 -78.22
N ASP A 99 -37.79 38.04 -78.93
CA ASP A 99 -38.32 36.75 -78.47
C ASP A 99 -37.20 35.72 -78.26
N ARG A 100 -36.23 35.67 -79.18
CA ARG A 100 -35.04 34.81 -79.04
C ARG A 100 -34.18 35.23 -77.86
N HIS A 101 -33.94 36.52 -77.69
CA HIS A 101 -33.14 37.04 -76.60
C HIS A 101 -33.79 36.77 -75.25
N GLU A 102 -35.10 37.03 -75.12
CA GLU A 102 -35.87 36.73 -73.91
C GLU A 102 -35.84 35.24 -73.57
N PHE A 103 -35.97 34.37 -74.58
CA PHE A 103 -35.85 32.92 -74.38
C PHE A 103 -34.44 32.52 -73.91
N GLU A 104 -33.38 33.04 -74.55
CA GLU A 104 -31.99 32.77 -74.16
C GLU A 104 -31.70 33.25 -72.73
N VAL A 105 -32.19 34.44 -72.36
CA VAL A 105 -32.07 34.99 -71.00
C VAL A 105 -32.78 34.09 -70.00
N GLN A 106 -34.01 33.66 -70.28
CA GLN A 106 -34.75 32.75 -69.38
C GLN A 106 -34.01 31.42 -69.20
N VAL A 107 -33.50 30.81 -70.28
CA VAL A 107 -32.74 29.57 -70.21
C VAL A 107 -31.47 29.74 -69.39
N LEU A 108 -30.75 30.85 -69.57
CA LEU A 108 -29.54 31.16 -68.80
C LEU A 108 -29.86 31.40 -67.32
N GLU A 109 -30.93 32.12 -67.00
CA GLU A 109 -31.39 32.34 -65.63
C GLU A 109 -31.75 31.02 -64.95
N GLU A 110 -32.47 30.12 -65.63
CA GLU A 110 -32.78 28.80 -65.11
C GLU A 110 -31.52 27.96 -64.87
N GLN A 111 -30.55 27.98 -65.79
CA GLN A 111 -29.28 27.27 -65.64
C GLN A 111 -28.51 27.81 -64.42
N HIS A 112 -28.34 29.13 -64.32
CA HIS A 112 -27.68 29.75 -63.17
C HIS A 112 -28.39 29.44 -61.86
N GLN A 113 -29.73 29.44 -61.82
CA GLN A 113 -30.46 29.05 -60.61
C GLN A 113 -30.22 27.58 -60.22
N ARG A 114 -30.13 26.67 -61.20
CA ARG A 114 -29.82 25.26 -60.95
C ARG A 114 -28.39 25.11 -60.43
N ASP A 115 -27.42 25.79 -61.04
CA ASP A 115 -26.02 25.74 -60.63
C ASP A 115 -25.82 26.34 -59.24
N LEU A 116 -26.45 27.47 -58.93
CA LEU A 116 -26.43 28.06 -57.60
C LEU A 116 -26.98 27.10 -56.54
N LYS A 117 -28.12 26.43 -56.82
CA LYS A 117 -28.68 25.42 -55.90
C LYS A 117 -27.76 24.21 -55.75
N ALA A 118 -27.07 23.79 -56.81
CA ALA A 118 -26.12 22.68 -56.76
C ALA A 118 -24.89 23.03 -55.94
N VAL A 119 -24.31 24.22 -56.15
CA VAL A 119 -23.18 24.74 -55.37
C VAL A 119 -23.59 24.93 -53.91
N GLU A 120 -24.75 25.52 -53.63
CA GLU A 120 -25.24 25.68 -52.25
C GLU A 120 -25.35 24.32 -51.53
N LYS A 121 -25.93 23.30 -52.18
CA LYS A 121 -26.03 21.95 -51.61
C LYS A 121 -24.65 21.33 -51.38
N LYS A 122 -23.74 21.46 -52.35
CA LYS A 122 -22.37 20.93 -52.26
C LYS A 122 -21.61 21.61 -51.11
N THR A 123 -21.63 22.94 -51.05
CA THR A 123 -20.99 23.71 -49.98
C THR A 123 -21.57 23.38 -48.61
N LYS A 124 -22.90 23.23 -48.49
CA LYS A 124 -23.53 22.81 -47.23
C LYS A 124 -23.04 21.43 -46.80
N MET A 125 -22.97 20.47 -47.73
CA MET A 125 -22.49 19.12 -47.45
C MET A 125 -21.03 19.12 -47.01
N GLU A 126 -20.15 19.80 -47.74
CA GLU A 126 -18.72 19.93 -47.39
C GLU A 126 -18.53 20.63 -46.03
N MET A 127 -19.33 21.68 -45.76
CA MET A 127 -19.30 22.37 -44.47
C MET A 127 -19.71 21.44 -43.32
N PHE A 128 -20.77 20.65 -43.48
CA PHE A 128 -21.20 19.69 -42.46
C PHE A 128 -20.17 18.58 -42.24
N GLN A 129 -19.58 18.05 -43.32
CA GLN A 129 -18.52 17.04 -43.22
C GLN A 129 -17.29 17.58 -42.47
N ASN A 130 -16.81 18.77 -42.85
CA ASN A 130 -15.68 19.40 -42.18
C ASN A 130 -15.98 19.68 -40.70
N MET A 131 -17.19 20.15 -40.38
CA MET A 131 -17.60 20.38 -38.99
C MET A 131 -17.66 19.07 -38.20
N GLU A 132 -18.18 17.99 -38.79
CA GLU A 132 -18.23 16.67 -38.15
C GLU A 132 -16.81 16.12 -37.89
N GLU A 133 -15.89 16.31 -38.83
CA GLU A 133 -14.49 15.89 -38.68
C GLU A 133 -13.74 16.69 -37.60
N GLU A 134 -13.94 18.01 -37.54
CA GLU A 134 -13.39 18.85 -36.45
C GLU A 134 -13.97 18.41 -35.10
N LEU A 135 -15.29 18.21 -35.02
CA LEU A 135 -15.95 17.77 -33.79
C LEU A 135 -15.43 16.40 -33.33
N LYS A 136 -15.25 15.45 -34.25
CA LYS A 136 -14.65 14.14 -33.95
C LYS A 136 -13.22 14.28 -33.44
N ARG A 137 -12.40 15.13 -34.06
CA ARG A 137 -11.02 15.38 -33.63
C ARG A 137 -10.96 15.98 -32.23
N GLU A 138 -11.76 17.01 -31.96
CA GLU A 138 -11.83 17.62 -30.64
C GLU A 138 -12.33 16.64 -29.58
N ASN A 139 -13.37 15.86 -29.89
CA ASN A 139 -13.91 14.88 -28.96
C ASN A 139 -12.88 13.77 -28.67
N SER A 140 -12.23 13.20 -29.68
CA SER A 140 -11.15 12.23 -29.48
C SER A 140 -9.99 12.80 -28.66
N ALA A 141 -9.60 14.05 -28.90
CA ALA A 141 -8.56 14.70 -28.10
C ALA A 141 -9.02 14.92 -26.64
N ALA A 142 -10.29 15.27 -26.41
CA ALA A 142 -10.86 15.44 -25.08
C ALA A 142 -10.94 14.10 -24.32
N GLU A 143 -11.36 13.03 -25.00
CA GLU A 143 -11.39 11.66 -24.47
C GLU A 143 -9.98 11.20 -24.08
N GLN A 144 -8.98 11.39 -24.95
CA GLN A 144 -7.57 11.06 -24.63
C GLN A 144 -7.07 11.83 -23.41
N ARG A 145 -7.37 13.14 -23.32
CA ARG A 145 -7.04 13.93 -22.13
C ARG A 145 -7.73 13.39 -20.87
N MET A 146 -8.98 12.93 -20.99
CA MET A 146 -9.74 12.35 -19.88
C MET A 146 -9.14 11.01 -19.45
N VAL A 147 -8.84 10.12 -20.40
CA VAL A 147 -8.21 8.82 -20.13
C VAL A 147 -6.88 9.00 -19.42
N HIS A 148 -6.02 9.91 -19.89
CA HIS A 148 -4.75 10.20 -19.23
C HIS A 148 -4.94 10.73 -17.80
N ARG A 149 -5.93 11.61 -17.57
CA ARG A 149 -6.27 12.07 -16.21
C ARG A 149 -6.72 10.93 -15.31
N ILE A 150 -7.60 10.05 -15.80
CA ILE A 150 -8.09 8.89 -15.04
C ILE A 150 -6.94 7.94 -14.72
N GLN A 151 -6.07 7.63 -15.68
CA GLN A 151 -4.88 6.79 -15.46
C GLN A 151 -3.97 7.38 -14.38
N ARG A 152 -3.72 8.68 -14.42
CA ARG A 152 -2.94 9.38 -13.40
C ARG A 152 -3.56 9.26 -12.01
N ILE A 153 -4.88 9.52 -11.89
CA ILE A 153 -5.61 9.37 -10.62
C ILE A 153 -5.55 7.93 -10.11
N MET A 154 -5.70 6.94 -11.00
CA MET A 154 -5.58 5.53 -10.62
C MET A 154 -4.19 5.19 -10.07
N MET A 155 -3.11 5.72 -10.68
CA MET A 155 -1.75 5.53 -10.17
C MET A 155 -1.55 6.21 -8.82
N GLU A 156 -2.04 7.43 -8.64
CA GLU A 156 -1.99 8.17 -7.37
C GLU A 156 -2.75 7.42 -6.27
N CYS A 157 -3.97 6.96 -6.54
CA CYS A 157 -4.76 6.14 -5.63
C CYS A 157 -4.07 4.81 -5.28
N HIS A 158 -3.45 4.15 -6.26
CA HIS A 158 -2.71 2.92 -6.01
C HIS A 158 -1.51 3.16 -5.09
N ARG A 159 -0.76 4.25 -5.30
CA ARG A 159 0.34 4.66 -4.42
C ARG A 159 -0.16 4.94 -3.00
N GLU A 160 -1.23 5.72 -2.86
CA GLU A 160 -1.84 6.02 -1.55
C GLU A 160 -2.32 4.76 -0.83
N LYS A 161 -2.93 3.81 -1.55
CA LYS A 161 -3.31 2.51 -1.01
C LYS A 161 -2.09 1.75 -0.48
N MET A 162 -1.00 1.70 -1.24
CA MET A 162 0.22 1.01 -0.81
C MET A 162 0.86 1.67 0.41
N GLU A 163 0.87 3.00 0.47
CA GLU A 163 1.33 3.75 1.64
C GLU A 163 0.45 3.51 2.88
N ALA A 164 -0.87 3.50 2.71
CA ALA A 164 -1.81 3.21 3.78
C ALA A 164 -1.65 1.77 4.31
N VAL A 165 -1.51 0.78 3.42
CA VAL A 165 -1.25 -0.62 3.81
C VAL A 165 0.10 -0.74 4.52
N LYS A 166 1.13 -0.03 4.06
CA LYS A 166 2.44 -0.04 4.71
C LYS A 166 2.35 0.52 6.13
N LYS A 167 1.71 1.68 6.31
CA LYS A 167 1.49 2.29 7.63
C LYS A 167 0.69 1.37 8.55
N ALA A 168 -0.42 0.80 8.07
CA ALA A 168 -1.22 -0.15 8.86
C ALA A 168 -0.40 -1.38 9.30
N ARG A 169 0.46 -1.91 8.42
CA ARG A 169 1.37 -3.02 8.78
C ARG A 169 2.45 -2.61 9.79
N GLU A 170 2.95 -1.38 9.72
CA GLU A 170 3.89 -0.86 10.71
C GLU A 170 3.22 -0.72 12.07
N GLU A 171 2.00 -0.15 12.12
CA GLU A 171 1.18 -0.07 13.33
C GLU A 171 0.85 -1.45 13.92
N GLU A 172 0.46 -2.42 13.09
CA GLU A 172 0.24 -3.81 13.52
C GLU A 172 1.50 -4.44 14.11
N ARG A 173 2.67 -4.19 13.51
CA ARG A 173 3.95 -4.68 14.04
C ARG A 173 4.30 -4.07 15.38
N GLU A 174 4.10 -2.76 15.53
CA GLU A 174 4.33 -2.09 16.82
C GLU A 174 3.38 -2.60 17.91
N LEU A 175 2.10 -2.80 17.57
CA LEU A 175 1.13 -3.39 18.50
C LEU A 175 1.49 -4.83 18.86
N ALA A 176 1.90 -5.64 17.88
CA ALA A 176 2.35 -7.01 18.13
C ALA A 176 3.61 -7.04 19.00
N GLN A 177 4.58 -6.14 18.77
CA GLN A 177 5.78 -6.01 19.61
C GLN A 177 5.41 -5.64 21.05
N LYS A 178 4.56 -4.62 21.24
CA LYS A 178 4.08 -4.22 22.57
C LYS A 178 3.34 -5.37 23.28
N ALA A 179 2.52 -6.13 22.56
CA ALA A 179 1.83 -7.29 23.12
C ALA A 179 2.81 -8.39 23.53
N VAL A 180 3.83 -8.67 22.71
CA VAL A 180 4.90 -9.63 23.07
C VAL A 180 5.67 -9.13 24.29
N GLU A 181 6.07 -7.86 24.34
CA GLU A 181 6.76 -7.28 25.49
C GLU A 181 5.92 -7.40 26.77
N GLU A 182 4.64 -7.06 26.70
CA GLU A 182 3.70 -7.18 27.82
C GLU A 182 3.57 -8.64 28.31
N GLU A 183 3.43 -9.60 27.40
CA GLU A 183 3.39 -11.02 27.76
C GLU A 183 4.73 -11.52 28.32
N THR A 184 5.86 -11.10 27.76
CA THR A 184 7.19 -11.44 28.32
C THR A 184 7.37 -10.87 29.72
N ARG A 185 6.85 -9.66 29.99
CA ARG A 185 6.86 -9.06 31.33
C ARG A 185 6.03 -9.88 32.30
N LYS A 186 4.79 -10.25 31.93
CA LYS A 186 3.93 -11.10 32.77
C LYS A 186 4.58 -12.45 33.07
N VAL A 187 5.12 -13.13 32.05
CA VAL A 187 5.81 -14.40 32.23
C VAL A 187 7.04 -14.25 33.15
N MET A 188 7.79 -13.15 33.01
CA MET A 188 8.92 -12.87 33.90
C MET A 188 8.45 -12.62 35.35
N GLU A 189 7.38 -11.87 35.56
CA GLU A 189 6.77 -11.64 36.89
C GLU A 189 6.26 -12.94 37.52
N GLU A 190 5.59 -13.79 36.73
CA GLU A 190 5.16 -15.13 37.15
C GLU A 190 6.35 -16.02 37.50
N LEU A 191 7.42 -16.00 36.71
CA LEU A 191 8.64 -16.77 36.99
C LEU A 191 9.31 -16.30 38.29
N VAL A 192 9.41 -14.98 38.51
CA VAL A 192 10.01 -14.41 39.72
C VAL A 192 9.16 -14.72 40.96
N SER A 193 7.83 -14.59 40.86
CA SER A 193 6.92 -14.91 41.97
C SER A 193 6.88 -16.41 42.28
N SER A 194 6.88 -17.27 41.26
CA SER A 194 7.03 -18.72 41.40
C SER A 194 8.40 -19.08 41.99
N GLY A 195 9.47 -18.41 41.57
CA GLY A 195 10.81 -18.61 42.13
C GLY A 195 10.89 -18.20 43.60
N LEU A 196 10.27 -17.08 43.97
CA LEU A 196 10.19 -16.59 45.36
C LEU A 196 9.40 -17.53 46.26
N THR A 197 8.29 -18.09 45.77
CA THR A 197 7.50 -19.08 46.51
C THR A 197 8.27 -20.39 46.67
N ALA A 198 8.88 -20.92 45.60
CA ALA A 198 9.74 -22.10 45.68
C ALA A 198 10.92 -21.93 46.65
N LEU A 199 11.58 -20.76 46.66
CA LEU A 199 12.63 -20.44 47.63
C LEU A 199 12.11 -20.38 49.07
N ARG A 200 10.93 -19.81 49.28
CA ARG A 200 10.29 -19.76 50.61
C ARG A 200 9.94 -21.16 51.09
N ASP A 201 9.39 -22.00 50.22
CA ASP A 201 9.03 -23.38 50.53
C ASP A 201 10.29 -24.20 50.81
N HIS A 202 11.34 -24.07 50.00
CA HIS A 202 12.64 -24.69 50.26
C HIS A 202 13.24 -24.26 51.61
N LYS A 203 13.18 -22.97 51.94
CA LYS A 203 13.66 -22.46 53.23
C LYS A 203 12.86 -23.03 54.40
N THR A 204 11.54 -23.16 54.23
CA THR A 204 10.65 -23.70 55.27
C THR A 204 10.92 -25.19 55.47
N ASN A 205 10.97 -25.97 54.37
CA ASN A 205 11.32 -27.39 54.37
C ASN A 205 12.71 -27.64 54.97
N LEU A 206 13.72 -26.82 54.63
CA LEU A 206 15.05 -26.93 55.21
C LEU A 206 15.03 -26.60 56.71
N GLY A 207 14.28 -25.58 57.12
CA GLY A 207 14.08 -25.24 58.54
C GLY A 207 13.41 -26.38 59.33
N GLU A 208 12.43 -27.05 58.74
CA GLU A 208 11.79 -28.24 59.32
C GLU A 208 12.76 -29.42 59.40
N LEU A 209 13.56 -29.65 58.36
CA LEU A 209 14.58 -30.70 58.34
C LEU A 209 15.65 -30.47 59.41
N ILE A 210 16.11 -29.22 59.57
CA ILE A 210 17.06 -28.84 60.63
C ILE A 210 16.46 -29.14 62.00
N LYS A 211 15.22 -28.70 62.26
CA LYS A 211 14.53 -28.99 63.52
C LYS A 211 14.35 -30.49 63.76
N ALA A 212 14.06 -31.27 62.72
CA ALA A 212 13.95 -32.72 62.81
C ALA A 212 15.31 -33.35 63.17
N LYS A 213 16.40 -32.91 62.53
CA LYS A 213 17.76 -33.37 62.82
C LYS A 213 18.26 -32.95 64.19
N GLU A 214 17.93 -31.76 64.66
CA GLU A 214 18.21 -31.33 66.03
C GLU A 214 17.49 -32.21 67.05
N LYS A 215 16.21 -32.53 66.82
CA LYS A 215 15.46 -33.45 67.68
C LYS A 215 16.07 -34.85 67.69
N GLU A 216 16.46 -35.37 66.53
CA GLU A 216 17.13 -36.66 66.39
C GLU A 216 18.48 -36.66 67.13
N MET A 217 19.31 -35.63 66.93
CA MET A 217 20.59 -35.46 67.62
C MET A 217 20.43 -35.35 69.14
N ASN A 218 19.44 -34.57 69.61
CA ASN A 218 19.13 -34.45 71.03
C ASN A 218 18.64 -35.77 71.63
N ALA A 219 17.89 -36.58 70.88
CA ALA A 219 17.49 -37.92 71.31
C ALA A 219 18.71 -38.84 71.47
N TYR A 220 19.63 -38.83 70.49
CA TYR A 220 20.89 -39.58 70.58
C TYR A 220 21.77 -39.11 71.74
N TYR A 221 21.92 -37.79 71.92
CA TYR A 221 22.65 -37.22 73.05
C TYR A 221 22.03 -37.62 74.39
N GLY A 222 20.70 -37.54 74.51
CA GLY A 222 19.98 -37.95 75.70
C GLY A 222 20.05 -39.46 75.98
N LEU A 223 20.19 -40.29 74.94
CA LEU A 223 20.45 -41.73 75.08
C LEU A 223 21.88 -41.99 75.58
N ALA A 224 22.88 -41.36 74.97
CA ALA A 224 24.28 -41.49 75.35
C ALA A 224 24.55 -40.96 76.77
N GLN A 225 23.88 -39.86 77.17
CA GLN A 225 23.97 -39.32 78.53
C GLN A 225 23.34 -40.27 79.55
N ARG A 226 22.20 -40.90 79.22
CA ARG A 226 21.58 -41.93 80.08
C ARG A 226 22.46 -43.16 80.20
N GLN A 227 23.01 -43.66 79.10
CA GLN A 227 23.97 -44.77 79.12
C GLN A 227 25.19 -44.45 79.99
N LYS A 228 25.77 -43.25 79.88
CA LYS A 228 26.85 -42.83 80.80
C LYS A 228 26.41 -42.78 82.26
N GLN A 229 25.20 -42.32 82.56
CA GLN A 229 24.69 -42.31 83.93
C GLN A 229 24.47 -43.73 84.46
N GLU A 230 23.94 -44.63 83.63
CA GLU A 230 23.75 -46.04 83.93
C GLU A 230 25.11 -46.74 84.14
N GLU A 231 26.08 -46.56 83.25
CA GLU A 231 27.45 -47.08 83.40
C GLU A 231 28.10 -46.58 84.70
N VAL A 232 28.00 -45.28 85.00
CA VAL A 232 28.52 -44.72 86.26
C VAL A 232 27.80 -45.32 87.46
N GLN A 233 26.49 -45.53 87.38
CA GLN A 233 25.70 -46.12 88.46
C GLN A 233 26.03 -47.61 88.65
N GLU A 234 26.24 -48.37 87.58
CA GLU A 234 26.71 -49.76 87.64
C GLU A 234 28.10 -49.84 88.29
N VAL A 235 29.05 -48.99 87.86
CA VAL A 235 30.39 -48.93 88.46
C VAL A 235 30.32 -48.56 89.95
N LEU A 236 29.45 -47.63 90.34
CA LEU A 236 29.23 -47.29 91.75
C LEU A 236 28.68 -48.47 92.54
N GLN A 237 27.66 -49.18 92.02
CA GLN A 237 27.10 -50.36 92.69
C GLN A 237 28.11 -51.51 92.79
N GLU A 238 28.96 -51.70 91.79
CA GLU A 238 30.00 -52.72 91.82
C GLU A 238 31.11 -52.37 92.80
N ALA A 239 31.51 -51.10 92.86
CA ALA A 239 32.44 -50.58 93.87
C ALA A 239 31.87 -50.71 95.30
N GLU A 240 30.58 -50.44 95.51
CA GLU A 240 29.89 -50.65 96.79
C GLU A 240 29.88 -52.13 97.20
N LYS A 241 29.55 -53.05 96.28
CA LYS A 241 29.60 -54.50 96.55
C LYS A 241 31.02 -54.97 96.88
N ALA A 242 32.02 -54.49 96.16
CA ALA A 242 33.43 -54.80 96.42
C ALA A 242 33.88 -54.24 97.79
N HIS A 243 33.48 -53.02 98.13
CA HIS A 243 33.74 -52.44 99.44
C HIS A 243 33.07 -53.21 100.57
N GLN A 244 31.81 -53.61 100.40
CA GLN A 244 31.07 -54.40 101.37
C GLN A 244 31.73 -55.78 101.58
N ALA A 245 32.15 -56.45 100.51
CA ALA A 245 32.88 -57.72 100.59
C ALA A 245 34.22 -57.57 101.33
N ASN A 246 34.94 -56.47 101.10
CA ASN A 246 36.17 -56.15 101.83
C ASN A 246 35.90 -55.88 103.32
N LEU A 247 34.84 -55.13 103.64
CA LEU A 247 34.42 -54.90 105.03
C LEU A 247 34.07 -56.21 105.74
N ASP A 248 33.33 -57.11 105.08
CA ASP A 248 32.98 -58.41 105.64
C ASP A 248 34.22 -59.29 105.86
N ASN A 249 35.22 -59.23 104.96
CA ASN A 249 36.51 -59.92 105.14
C ASN A 249 37.30 -59.36 106.34
N VAL A 250 37.41 -58.04 106.46
CA VAL A 250 38.07 -57.40 107.60
C VAL A 250 37.36 -57.73 108.91
N LYS A 251 36.02 -57.73 108.91
CA LYS A 251 35.21 -58.12 110.06
C LYS A 251 35.42 -59.58 110.44
N PHE A 252 35.50 -60.47 109.45
CA PHE A 252 35.82 -61.88 109.68
C PHE A 252 37.21 -62.06 110.30
N LYS A 253 38.23 -61.39 109.76
CA LYS A 253 39.60 -61.40 110.32
C LYS A 253 39.61 -60.87 111.76
N LEU A 254 38.91 -59.79 112.04
CA LEU A 254 38.80 -59.20 113.38
C LEU A 254 38.17 -60.19 114.39
N VAL A 255 37.06 -60.83 114.02
CA VAL A 255 36.41 -61.84 114.86
C VAL A 255 37.35 -63.03 115.10
N ASN A 256 38.09 -63.46 114.08
CA ASN A 256 39.03 -64.56 114.21
C ASN A 256 40.20 -64.21 115.16
N THR A 257 40.79 -63.02 115.00
CA THR A 257 41.85 -62.55 115.91
C THR A 257 41.34 -62.33 117.34
N GLN A 258 40.10 -61.86 117.50
CA GLN A 258 39.46 -61.76 118.82
C GLN A 258 39.31 -63.14 119.46
N GLY A 259 38.92 -64.15 118.67
CA GLY A 259 38.82 -65.54 119.11
C GLY A 259 40.16 -66.13 119.54
N GLU A 260 41.21 -65.89 118.74
CA GLU A 260 42.59 -66.26 119.07
C GLU A 260 43.04 -65.62 120.39
N LEU A 261 42.77 -64.32 120.57
CA LEU A 261 43.15 -63.55 121.75
C LEU A 261 42.45 -64.03 123.02
N VAL A 262 41.16 -64.37 122.93
CA VAL A 262 40.42 -65.01 124.04
C VAL A 262 40.98 -66.38 124.37
N SER A 263 41.40 -67.17 123.37
CA SER A 263 42.02 -68.48 123.60
C SER A 263 43.36 -68.36 124.32
N VAL A 264 44.20 -67.39 123.93
CA VAL A 264 45.50 -67.11 124.54
C VAL A 264 45.31 -66.60 125.97
N ALA A 265 44.36 -65.71 126.22
CA ALA A 265 44.02 -65.25 127.56
C ALA A 265 43.57 -66.42 128.46
N LYS A 266 42.80 -67.36 127.92
CA LYS A 266 42.37 -68.57 128.65
C LYS A 266 43.55 -69.51 128.96
N GLN A 267 44.47 -69.70 128.01
CA GLN A 267 45.70 -70.49 128.23
C GLN A 267 46.62 -69.84 129.27
N LEU A 268 46.78 -68.51 129.25
CA LEU A 268 47.51 -67.75 130.27
C LEU A 268 46.87 -67.87 131.65
N GLY A 269 45.53 -67.82 131.74
CA GLY A 269 44.81 -68.04 133.00
C GLY A 269 45.06 -69.44 133.57
N ILE A 270 45.05 -70.48 132.73
CA ILE A 270 45.38 -71.85 133.16
C ILE A 270 46.84 -71.93 133.62
N MET A 271 47.80 -71.42 132.83
CA MET A 271 49.23 -71.39 133.20
C MET A 271 49.49 -70.66 134.52
N THR A 272 48.74 -69.59 134.80
CA THR A 272 48.87 -68.81 136.03
C THR A 272 48.35 -69.60 137.23
N ASN A 273 47.19 -70.26 137.12
CA ASN A 273 46.68 -71.13 138.17
C ASN A 273 47.59 -72.33 138.45
N TRP A 274 48.20 -72.93 137.42
CA TRP A 274 49.19 -73.99 137.58
C TRP A 274 50.44 -73.49 138.29
N LYS A 275 50.90 -72.28 137.96
CA LYS A 275 52.03 -71.65 138.64
C LYS A 275 51.71 -71.42 140.12
N ASP A 276 50.54 -70.89 140.44
CA ASP A 276 50.15 -70.58 141.83
C ASP A 276 49.96 -71.87 142.65
N PHE A 277 49.34 -72.91 142.10
CA PHE A 277 49.24 -74.24 142.73
C PHE A 277 50.61 -74.85 143.02
N LEU A 278 51.53 -74.80 142.05
CA LEU A 278 52.89 -75.31 142.24
C LEU A 278 53.68 -74.48 143.25
N GLU A 279 53.45 -73.16 143.34
CA GLU A 279 54.07 -72.32 144.38
C GLU A 279 53.53 -72.67 145.78
N GLU A 280 52.25 -73.02 145.91
CA GLU A 280 51.63 -73.46 147.15
C GLU A 280 52.18 -74.82 147.63
N GLU A 281 52.20 -75.85 146.76
CA GLU A 281 52.81 -77.16 147.10
C GLU A 281 54.30 -77.03 147.47
N LEU A 282 55.03 -76.14 146.80
CA LEU A 282 56.44 -75.90 147.08
C LEU A 282 56.63 -75.20 148.44
N GLN A 283 55.67 -74.37 148.85
CA GLN A 283 55.66 -73.77 150.19
C GLN A 283 55.28 -74.79 151.27
N GLU A 284 54.30 -75.65 151.03
CA GLU A 284 53.94 -76.74 151.95
C GLU A 284 55.09 -77.73 152.16
N THR A 285 55.77 -78.11 151.07
CA THR A 285 56.97 -78.96 151.16
C THR A 285 58.10 -78.26 151.90
N ARG A 286 58.34 -76.95 151.68
CA ARG A 286 59.29 -76.17 152.50
C ARG A 286 58.95 -76.25 153.98
N GLU A 287 57.70 -76.05 154.36
CA GLU A 287 57.27 -76.13 155.77
C GLU A 287 57.45 -77.55 156.35
N ALA A 288 57.17 -78.59 155.56
CA ALA A 288 57.36 -79.97 155.97
C ALA A 288 58.84 -80.33 156.18
N PHE A 289 59.72 -79.94 155.24
CA PHE A 289 61.17 -80.10 155.39
C PHE A 289 61.70 -79.33 156.59
N GLN A 290 61.23 -78.10 156.80
CA GLN A 290 61.63 -77.31 157.96
C GLN A 290 61.20 -77.96 159.28
N LYS A 291 59.98 -78.51 159.35
CA LYS A 291 59.51 -79.29 160.51
C LYS A 291 60.36 -80.55 160.75
N TYR A 292 60.69 -81.30 159.70
CA TYR A 292 61.54 -82.50 159.81
C TYR A 292 62.96 -82.18 160.32
N ILE A 293 63.57 -81.12 159.78
CA ILE A 293 64.90 -80.67 160.18
C ILE A 293 64.90 -80.25 161.65
N ASN A 294 63.89 -79.47 162.07
CA ASN A 294 63.74 -79.03 163.45
C ASN A 294 63.53 -80.21 164.43
N TYR A 295 62.83 -81.26 164.02
CA TYR A 295 62.59 -82.44 164.85
C TYR A 295 63.83 -83.35 164.97
N THR A 296 64.53 -83.59 163.87
CA THR A 296 65.62 -84.59 163.80
C THR A 296 66.95 -84.05 164.33
N PHE A 297 67.17 -82.73 164.24
CA PHE A 297 68.42 -82.09 164.64
C PHE A 297 68.17 -80.88 165.57
N PRO A 298 67.83 -81.10 166.86
CA PRO A 298 67.46 -80.02 167.78
C PRO A 298 68.59 -79.03 168.11
N ARG A 299 69.83 -79.35 167.73
CA ARG A 299 71.03 -78.51 167.96
C ARG A 299 71.36 -77.59 166.77
N LEU A 300 70.61 -77.65 165.67
CA LEU A 300 70.76 -76.72 164.54
C LEU A 300 69.96 -75.45 164.79
N SER A 301 70.60 -74.28 164.68
CA SER A 301 69.95 -72.98 164.81
C SER A 301 69.04 -72.69 163.61
N PRO A 302 67.89 -71.99 163.81
CA PRO A 302 66.97 -71.65 162.72
C PRO A 302 67.70 -70.96 161.55
N GLY A 303 67.42 -71.37 160.31
CA GLY A 303 67.97 -70.79 159.08
C GLY A 303 69.25 -71.44 158.51
N HIS A 304 69.92 -72.33 159.24
CA HIS A 304 71.13 -73.01 158.73
C HIS A 304 70.86 -74.03 157.60
N ALA A 305 69.60 -74.41 157.38
CA ALA A 305 69.20 -75.37 156.35
C ALA A 305 68.46 -74.74 155.15
N ASP A 306 68.38 -73.40 155.10
CA ASP A 306 67.63 -72.67 154.05
C ASP A 306 68.27 -72.78 152.65
N PHE A 307 69.49 -73.29 152.54
CA PHE A 307 70.14 -73.54 151.26
C PHE A 307 69.56 -74.76 150.51
N ILE A 308 68.83 -75.65 151.19
CA ILE A 308 68.29 -76.88 150.61
C ILE A 308 67.12 -76.57 149.65
N LEU A 309 66.31 -75.54 149.95
CA LEU A 309 65.17 -75.10 149.13
C LEU A 309 65.04 -73.56 149.08
N PRO A 310 65.81 -72.86 148.23
CA PRO A 310 65.83 -71.39 148.15
C PRO A 310 64.50 -70.76 147.71
N GLU A 311 64.23 -69.53 148.16
CA GLU A 311 63.10 -68.71 147.68
C GLU A 311 63.30 -68.25 146.23
N ARG A 312 62.23 -68.25 145.43
CA ARG A 312 62.25 -67.66 144.08
C ARG A 312 62.10 -66.13 144.16
N LYS A 313 62.91 -65.41 143.38
CA LYS A 313 62.82 -63.95 143.21
C LYS A 313 61.52 -63.59 142.46
N LYS A 314 60.66 -62.74 143.04
CA LYS A 314 59.45 -62.22 142.36
C LYS A 314 59.84 -61.34 141.16
N THR A 315 59.13 -61.50 140.05
CA THR A 315 59.34 -60.77 138.79
C THR A 315 58.91 -59.28 138.91
N PRO A 316 59.60 -58.30 138.27
CA PRO A 316 59.27 -56.88 138.37
C PRO A 316 58.14 -56.41 137.43
N SER A 317 57.21 -55.60 137.95
CA SER A 317 56.03 -55.07 137.25
C SER A 317 56.29 -53.79 136.45
N LYS A 318 56.79 -53.90 135.21
CA LYS A 318 56.77 -52.80 134.23
C LYS A 318 56.29 -53.29 132.86
N LEU A 319 54.98 -53.40 132.66
CA LEU A 319 54.35 -53.58 131.35
C LEU A 319 52.88 -53.11 131.42
N LEU A 320 52.66 -51.80 131.49
CA LEU A 320 51.39 -51.16 131.07
C LEU A 320 51.74 -49.75 130.57
N SER A 321 52.12 -49.65 129.30
CA SER A 321 52.11 -48.40 128.55
C SER A 321 51.15 -48.55 127.37
N ASP A 322 50.43 -47.46 127.12
CA ASP A 322 49.86 -47.04 125.84
C ASP A 322 48.66 -47.80 125.29
N SER A 323 47.47 -47.38 125.72
CA SER A 323 46.32 -47.29 124.83
C SER A 323 45.30 -46.30 125.38
N GLU A 324 45.36 -45.03 124.97
CA GLU A 324 44.18 -44.15 124.90
C GLU A 324 44.49 -42.85 124.13
N THR A 325 44.43 -42.94 122.80
CA THR A 325 44.15 -41.81 121.90
C THR A 325 43.48 -42.36 120.64
N SER A 326 42.18 -42.16 120.49
CA SER A 326 41.53 -41.79 119.22
C SER A 326 40.03 -41.55 119.42
N ALA A 327 39.63 -40.29 119.28
CA ALA A 327 38.34 -39.91 118.72
C ALA A 327 38.64 -39.04 117.50
#